data_AF-A0A2V6N486-F1
#
_entry.id   AF-A0A2V6N486-F1
#
_cell.length_a   1.000
_cell.length_b   1.000
_cell.length_c   1.000
_cell.angle_alpha   90.00
_cell.angle_beta   90.00
_cell.angle_gamma   90.00
#
_symmetry.space_group_name_H-M   'P 1'
#
loop_
_entity.id
_entity.type
_entity.pdbx_description
1 polymer ?
#
loop_
_entity_poly.entity_id
_entity_poly.type
_entity_poly.pdbx_seq_one_letter_code
_entity_poly.pdbx_strand_id
1 'polypeptide(L)'
;IFGAMFAPKPFDVAKEMVRVTRPGGRIVMGNWISNDPTLVAQILRISSSYTPPPPEGFVSPMTWGVEGNVIERFAAAGVPAEQISFVRDTFTFNFPGTPSEFVDEFRKYYGPTMNAFEAAEKNGRSADLQKELEELFNRHNKGTGVTSIPATFLRVTAAV
;
A
#
# COMPACT_ATOMS: atom_id res chain seq x y z
N ILE A 1 -3.23 11.05 3.56
CA ILE A 1 -2.50 10.07 4.40
C ILE A 1 -2.24 8.79 3.61
N PHE A 2 -1.01 8.30 3.62
CA PHE A 2 -0.70 6.90 3.30
C PHE A 2 -0.57 6.14 4.63
N GLY A 3 -1.05 4.90 4.68
CA GLY A 3 -0.87 4.03 5.85
C GLY A 3 -2.16 3.55 6.51
N ALA A 4 -3.23 4.36 6.51
CA ALA A 4 -4.53 3.96 7.07
C ALA A 4 -5.07 2.65 6.47
N MET A 5 -4.71 2.36 5.22
CA MET A 5 -5.07 1.11 4.55
C MET A 5 -4.57 -0.16 5.24
N PHE A 6 -3.50 -0.08 6.04
CA PHE A 6 -2.89 -1.24 6.73
C PHE A 6 -3.49 -1.53 8.10
N ALA A 7 -4.39 -0.67 8.61
CA ALA A 7 -5.10 -0.95 9.84
C ALA A 7 -6.14 -2.08 9.61
N PRO A 8 -6.22 -3.08 10.51
CA PRO A 8 -6.87 -4.37 10.24
C PRO A 8 -8.41 -4.31 10.19
N LYS A 9 -9.03 -3.27 10.76
CA LYS A 9 -10.49 -3.12 10.86
C LYS A 9 -10.95 -1.92 10.01
N PRO A 10 -11.15 -2.09 8.68
CA PRO A 10 -11.30 -0.95 7.78
C PRO A 10 -12.57 -0.12 8.02
N PHE A 11 -13.65 -0.71 8.52
CA PHE A 11 -14.85 0.03 8.92
C PHE A 11 -14.60 0.92 10.15
N ASP A 12 -13.91 0.39 11.17
CA ASP A 12 -13.50 1.18 12.34
C ASP A 12 -12.57 2.32 11.93
N VAL A 13 -11.66 2.07 10.97
CA VAL A 13 -10.77 3.09 10.42
C VAL A 13 -11.56 4.23 9.76
N ALA A 14 -12.53 3.92 8.91
CA ALA A 14 -13.39 4.93 8.30
C ALA A 14 -14.18 5.72 9.35
N LYS A 15 -14.79 5.01 10.30
CA LYS A 15 -15.55 5.60 11.40
C LYS A 15 -14.70 6.56 12.23
N GLU A 16 -13.49 6.16 12.61
CA GLU A 16 -12.61 7.00 13.43
C GLU A 16 -12.07 8.20 12.64
N MET A 17 -11.74 8.04 11.35
CA MET A 17 -11.34 9.17 10.51
C MET A 17 -12.47 10.20 10.38
N VAL A 18 -13.72 9.77 10.22
CA VAL A 18 -14.88 10.66 10.19
C VAL A 18 -15.09 11.34 11.54
N ARG A 19 -15.06 10.58 12.64
CA ARG A 19 -15.29 11.09 14.00
C ARG A 19 -14.32 12.22 14.39
N VAL A 20 -13.05 12.11 13.99
CA VAL A 20 -12.02 13.12 14.31
C VAL A 20 -11.97 14.28 13.32
N THR A 21 -12.66 14.16 12.18
CA THR A 21 -12.74 15.22 11.19
C THR A 21 -13.82 16.21 11.61
N ARG A 22 -13.46 17.49 11.74
CA ARG A 22 -14.45 18.55 12.02
C ARG A 22 -15.52 18.59 10.93
N PRO A 23 -16.76 19.02 11.24
CA PRO A 23 -17.78 19.27 10.21
C PRO A 23 -17.31 20.24 9.13
N GLY A 24 -17.64 19.96 7.87
CA GLY A 24 -17.13 20.68 6.69
C GLY A 24 -15.67 20.35 6.38
N GLY A 25 -15.13 19.27 6.96
CA GLY A 25 -13.76 18.82 6.81
C GLY A 25 -13.59 17.91 5.60
N ARG A 26 -12.34 17.52 5.33
CA ARG A 26 -12.02 16.58 4.25
C ARG A 26 -10.99 15.57 4.72
N ILE A 27 -11.23 14.31 4.38
CA ILE A 27 -10.28 13.21 4.55
C ILE A 27 -9.68 12.92 3.19
N VAL A 28 -8.34 12.99 3.08
CA VAL A 28 -7.62 12.65 1.85
C VAL A 28 -6.70 11.47 2.12
N MET A 29 -6.91 10.36 1.41
CA MET A 29 -6.14 9.12 1.55
C MET A 29 -5.41 8.78 0.26
N GLY A 30 -4.24 8.17 0.38
CA GLY A 30 -3.57 7.49 -0.72
C GLY A 30 -3.54 5.99 -0.43
N ASN A 31 -4.12 5.20 -1.34
CA ASN A 31 -4.26 3.75 -1.19
C ASN A 31 -3.68 3.03 -2.39
N TRP A 32 -2.89 1.98 -2.17
CA TRP A 32 -2.36 1.17 -3.26
C TRP A 32 -3.47 0.36 -3.94
N ILE A 33 -3.38 0.25 -5.27
CA ILE A 33 -4.44 -0.33 -6.10
C ILE A 33 -4.17 -1.82 -6.30
N SER A 34 -5.17 -2.65 -6.02
CA SER A 34 -5.05 -4.11 -6.16
C SER A 34 -4.71 -4.48 -7.60
N ASN A 35 -3.79 -5.42 -7.79
CA ASN A 35 -3.32 -5.90 -9.10
C ASN A 35 -2.70 -4.84 -10.02
N ASP A 36 -2.38 -3.65 -9.50
CA ASP A 36 -1.73 -2.61 -10.29
C ASP A 36 -0.32 -3.05 -10.73
N PRO A 37 0.12 -2.71 -11.95
CA PRO A 37 1.45 -3.09 -12.42
C PRO A 37 2.57 -2.31 -11.74
N THR A 38 2.28 -1.28 -10.95
CA THR A 38 3.32 -0.45 -10.31
C THR A 38 3.84 -1.02 -9.00
N LEU A 39 4.97 -0.45 -8.56
CA LEU A 39 5.88 -0.99 -7.55
C LEU A 39 5.18 -1.64 -6.34
N VAL A 40 4.35 -0.90 -5.60
CA VAL A 40 3.90 -1.35 -4.28
C VAL A 40 2.92 -2.52 -4.34
N ALA A 41 2.04 -2.56 -5.34
CA ALA A 41 1.14 -3.69 -5.52
C ALA A 41 1.92 -4.98 -5.84
N GLN A 42 2.99 -4.87 -6.64
CA GLN A 42 3.87 -5.99 -6.95
C GLN A 42 4.72 -6.43 -5.75
N ILE A 43 5.24 -5.48 -4.96
CA ILE A 43 5.94 -5.79 -3.69
C ILE A 43 5.02 -6.62 -2.79
N LEU A 44 3.78 -6.17 -2.56
CA LEU A 44 2.84 -6.87 -1.68
C LEU A 44 2.49 -8.26 -2.20
N ARG A 45 2.33 -8.40 -3.52
CA ARG A 45 2.12 -9.70 -4.17
C ARG A 45 3.32 -10.64 -3.96
N ILE A 46 4.54 -10.17 -4.25
CA ILE A 46 5.77 -10.96 -4.05
C ILE A 46 5.89 -11.33 -2.58
N SER A 47 5.84 -10.37 -1.65
CA SER A 47 5.90 -10.62 -0.22
C SER A 47 4.92 -11.69 0.26
N SER A 48 3.67 -11.66 -0.24
CA SER A 48 2.65 -12.64 0.15
C SER A 48 2.97 -14.09 -0.23
N SER A 49 3.80 -14.33 -1.26
CA SER A 49 4.18 -15.69 -1.69
C SER A 49 5.26 -16.34 -0.82
N TYR A 50 5.86 -15.56 0.09
CA TYR A 50 6.88 -16.02 1.05
C TYR A 50 6.35 -16.06 2.49
N THR A 51 5.16 -15.52 2.75
CA THR A 51 4.53 -15.54 4.07
C THR A 51 3.51 -16.67 4.21
N PRO A 52 3.24 -17.15 5.44
CA PRO A 52 2.10 -18.05 5.69
C PRO A 52 0.77 -17.44 5.23
N PRO A 53 -0.26 -18.26 4.96
CA PRO A 53 -1.60 -17.77 4.70
C PRO A 53 -2.07 -16.82 5.81
N PRO A 54 -2.80 -15.75 5.47
CA PRO A 54 -3.30 -14.83 6.47
C PRO A 54 -4.30 -15.52 7.40
N PRO A 55 -4.43 -15.06 8.66
CA PRO A 55 -5.38 -15.61 9.61
C PRO A 55 -6.83 -15.39 9.16
N GLU A 56 -7.76 -16.15 9.74
CA GLU A 56 -9.18 -15.96 9.51
C GLU A 56 -9.62 -14.53 9.85
N GLY A 57 -10.49 -13.96 9.01
CA GLY A 57 -10.97 -12.58 9.16
C GLY A 57 -9.97 -11.50 8.73
N PHE A 58 -8.80 -11.86 8.20
CA PHE A 58 -7.87 -10.88 7.62
C PHE A 58 -8.49 -10.18 6.41
N VAL A 59 -8.57 -8.85 6.47
CA VAL A 59 -8.98 -8.02 5.34
C VAL A 59 -7.75 -7.43 4.68
N SER A 60 -7.53 -7.77 3.41
CA SER A 60 -6.37 -7.28 2.66
C SER A 60 -6.36 -5.75 2.58
N PRO A 61 -5.22 -5.07 2.85
CA PRO A 61 -5.12 -3.62 2.76
C PRO A 61 -5.39 -3.09 1.35
N MET A 62 -5.16 -3.92 0.32
CA MET A 62 -5.43 -3.58 -1.10
C MET A 62 -6.91 -3.37 -1.41
N THR A 63 -7.81 -3.80 -0.52
CA THR A 63 -9.25 -3.52 -0.63
C THR A 63 -9.57 -2.02 -0.51
N TRP A 64 -8.68 -1.20 0.05
CA TRP A 64 -8.79 0.27 0.02
C TRP A 64 -8.49 0.89 -1.35
N GLY A 65 -7.90 0.13 -2.27
CA GLY A 65 -7.71 0.50 -3.66
C GLY A 65 -8.90 0.16 -4.56
N VAL A 66 -10.01 -0.30 -3.99
CA VAL A 66 -11.25 -0.67 -4.70
C VAL A 66 -12.34 0.33 -4.30
N GLU A 67 -12.80 1.14 -5.26
CA GLU A 67 -13.72 2.26 -5.01
C GLU A 67 -15.00 1.83 -4.27
N GLY A 68 -15.62 0.71 -4.68
CA GLY A 68 -16.83 0.19 -4.03
C GLY A 68 -16.66 -0.09 -2.54
N ASN A 69 -15.52 -0.68 -2.14
CA ASN A 69 -15.23 -0.94 -0.73
C ASN A 69 -15.01 0.35 0.06
N VAL A 70 -14.40 1.36 -0.58
CA VAL A 70 -14.18 2.66 0.05
C VAL A 70 -15.52 3.38 0.26
N ILE A 71 -16.39 3.36 -0.75
CA ILE A 71 -17.75 3.91 -0.65
C ILE A 71 -18.50 3.23 0.50
N GLU A 72 -18.52 1.89 0.54
CA GLU A 72 -19.20 1.13 1.58
C GLU A 72 -18.73 1.51 2.99
N ARG A 73 -17.42 1.62 3.20
CA ARG A 73 -16.82 1.95 4.51
C ARG A 73 -17.17 3.36 4.98
N PHE A 74 -17.08 4.34 4.10
CA PHE A 74 -17.38 5.74 4.45
C PHE A 74 -18.89 5.99 4.55
N ALA A 75 -19.71 5.33 3.73
CA ALA A 75 -21.16 5.38 3.84
C ALA A 75 -21.63 4.82 5.20
N ALA A 76 -21.05 3.70 5.65
CA ALA A 76 -21.30 3.16 6.99
C ALA A 76 -20.87 4.11 8.13
N ALA A 77 -19.95 5.03 7.85
CA ALA A 77 -19.52 6.08 8.77
C ALA A 77 -20.32 7.39 8.66
N GLY A 78 -21.33 7.45 7.78
CA GLY A 78 -22.22 8.60 7.61
C GLY A 78 -21.81 9.60 6.53
N VAL A 79 -20.84 9.27 5.68
CA VAL A 79 -20.46 10.12 4.53
C VAL A 79 -21.24 9.68 3.29
N PRO A 80 -22.05 10.56 2.66
CA PRO A 80 -22.77 10.22 1.43
C PRO A 80 -21.82 9.85 0.28
N ALA A 81 -22.23 8.92 -0.59
CA ALA A 81 -21.38 8.41 -1.66
C ALA A 81 -20.96 9.52 -2.65
N GLU A 82 -21.83 10.50 -2.90
CA GLU A 82 -21.56 11.67 -3.74
C GLU A 82 -20.49 12.62 -3.16
N GLN A 83 -20.17 12.50 -1.87
CA GLN A 83 -19.10 13.24 -1.22
C GLN A 83 -17.76 12.50 -1.24
N ILE A 84 -17.71 11.32 -1.88
CA ILE A 84 -16.52 10.50 -2.02
C ILE A 84 -16.07 10.56 -3.48
N SER A 85 -14.81 10.94 -3.69
CA SER A 85 -14.21 11.06 -5.01
C SER A 85 -12.88 10.33 -5.08
N PHE A 86 -12.55 9.91 -6.30
CA PHE A 86 -11.41 9.06 -6.59
C PHE A 86 -10.57 9.67 -7.71
N VAL A 87 -9.26 9.68 -7.52
CA VAL A 87 -8.30 10.04 -8.57
C VAL A 87 -7.17 9.03 -8.57
N ARG A 88 -6.86 8.45 -9.72
CA ARG A 88 -5.60 7.72 -9.90
C ARG A 88 -4.47 8.74 -9.99
N ASP A 89 -3.57 8.70 -9.03
CA ASP A 89 -2.49 9.67 -8.89
C ASP A 89 -1.15 8.93 -8.76
N THR A 90 -0.05 9.65 -8.94
CA THR A 90 1.28 9.05 -8.98
C THR A 90 2.15 9.58 -7.85
N PHE A 91 2.65 8.67 -7.02
CA PHE A 91 3.71 8.96 -6.07
C PHE A 91 5.03 8.45 -6.65
N THR A 92 6.03 9.32 -6.73
CA THR A 92 7.37 8.91 -7.20
C THR A 92 8.27 8.67 -6.00
N PHE A 93 8.69 7.42 -5.81
CA PHE A 93 9.71 7.07 -4.85
C PHE A 93 11.07 7.51 -5.38
N ASN A 94 11.72 8.45 -4.70
CA ASN A 94 13.07 8.89 -5.04
C ASN A 94 14.02 8.46 -3.92
N PHE A 95 15.13 7.84 -4.31
CA PHE A 95 16.14 7.36 -3.38
C PHE A 95 17.55 7.66 -3.95
N PRO A 96 18.44 8.31 -3.17
CA PRO A 96 19.76 8.74 -3.62
C PRO A 96 20.77 7.57 -3.61
N GLY A 97 20.44 6.50 -4.33
CA GLY A 97 21.25 5.28 -4.42
C GLY A 97 20.67 4.31 -5.45
N THR A 98 21.21 3.10 -5.47
CA THR A 98 20.83 2.03 -6.39
C THR A 98 19.50 1.37 -6.02
N PRO A 99 18.84 0.68 -6.97
CA PRO A 99 17.63 -0.07 -6.69
C PRO A 99 17.81 -1.14 -5.61
N SER A 100 18.95 -1.82 -5.57
CA SER A 100 19.26 -2.84 -4.55
C SER A 100 19.39 -2.23 -3.15
N GLU A 101 20.09 -1.11 -3.01
CA GLU A 101 20.13 -0.36 -1.74
C GLU A 101 18.73 0.09 -1.32
N PHE A 102 17.84 0.42 -2.27
CA PHE A 102 16.47 0.76 -1.95
C PHE A 102 15.63 -0.45 -1.52
N VAL A 103 15.88 -1.64 -2.06
CA VAL A 103 15.28 -2.89 -1.56
C VAL A 103 15.66 -3.11 -0.09
N ASP A 104 16.90 -2.82 0.29
CA ASP A 104 17.34 -2.93 1.70
C ASP A 104 16.58 -1.97 2.63
N GLU A 105 16.24 -0.76 2.18
CA GLU A 105 15.39 0.16 2.95
C GLU A 105 13.98 -0.40 3.15
N PHE A 106 13.38 -0.98 2.09
CA PHE A 106 12.09 -1.65 2.22
C PHE A 106 12.18 -2.85 3.17
N ARG A 107 13.23 -3.67 3.08
CA ARG A 107 13.45 -4.79 3.98
C ARG A 107 13.52 -4.36 5.45
N LYS A 108 14.09 -3.18 5.75
CA LYS A 108 14.29 -2.70 7.12
C LYS A 108 13.10 -1.93 7.69
N TYR A 109 12.37 -1.19 6.86
CA TYR A 109 11.41 -0.18 7.33
C TYR A 109 9.98 -0.36 6.81
N TYR A 110 9.76 -1.24 5.84
CA TYR A 110 8.43 -1.50 5.31
C TYR A 110 7.88 -2.83 5.84
N GLY A 111 6.89 -2.75 6.73
CA GLY A 111 6.34 -3.91 7.46
C GLY A 111 6.02 -5.14 6.61
N PRO A 112 5.36 -5.01 5.43
CA PRO A 112 5.10 -6.15 4.57
C PRO A 112 6.35 -6.89 4.09
N THR A 113 7.42 -6.17 3.72
CA THR A 113 8.68 -6.78 3.31
C THR A 113 9.45 -7.32 4.52
N MET A 114 9.44 -6.62 5.66
CA MET A 114 10.02 -7.15 6.91
C MET A 114 9.46 -8.53 7.25
N ASN A 115 8.13 -8.66 7.29
CA ASN A 115 7.45 -9.93 7.59
C ASN A 115 7.75 -11.02 6.55
N ALA A 116 7.83 -10.63 5.27
CA ALA A 116 8.17 -11.57 4.19
C ALA A 116 9.60 -12.08 4.29
N PHE A 117 10.57 -11.22 4.59
CA PHE A 117 11.96 -11.63 4.81
C PHE A 117 12.10 -12.51 6.04
N GLU A 118 11.44 -12.19 7.15
CA GLU A 118 11.46 -13.04 8.34
C GLU A 118 10.88 -14.44 8.05
N ALA A 119 9.78 -14.52 7.29
CA ALA A 119 9.18 -15.79 6.89
C ALA A 119 10.06 -16.54 5.86
N ALA A 120 10.67 -15.83 4.91
CA ALA A 120 11.56 -16.41 3.92
C ALA A 120 12.84 -16.96 4.54
N GLU A 121 13.41 -16.28 5.55
CA GLU A 121 14.59 -16.74 6.29
C GLU A 121 14.33 -18.09 6.97
N LYS A 122 13.17 -18.26 7.61
CA LYS A 122 12.77 -19.53 8.25
C LYS A 122 12.67 -20.70 7.27
N ASN A 123 12.47 -20.42 5.99
CA ASN A 123 12.32 -21.42 4.93
C ASN A 123 13.54 -21.50 3.99
N GLY A 124 14.63 -20.78 4.28
CA GLY A 124 15.83 -20.75 3.43
C GLY A 124 15.65 -20.03 2.08
N ARG A 125 14.60 -19.22 1.93
CA ARG A 125 14.20 -18.54 0.68
C ARG A 125 14.48 -17.03 0.67
N SER A 126 15.23 -16.52 1.66
CA SER A 126 15.53 -15.09 1.79
C SER A 126 16.28 -14.53 0.56
N ALA A 127 17.23 -15.30 0.01
CA ALA A 127 17.96 -14.93 -1.20
C ALA A 127 17.05 -14.86 -2.45
N ASP A 128 16.08 -15.77 -2.56
CA ASP A 128 15.11 -15.76 -3.66
C ASP A 128 14.24 -14.49 -3.60
N LEU A 129 13.72 -14.17 -2.40
CA LEU A 129 12.93 -12.96 -2.18
C LEU A 129 13.73 -11.68 -2.48
N GLN A 130 14.98 -11.60 -2.01
CA GLN A 130 15.86 -10.47 -2.32
C GLN A 130 15.99 -10.28 -3.83
N LYS A 131 16.34 -11.35 -4.55
CA LYS A 131 16.51 -11.31 -6.00
C LYS A 131 15.25 -10.88 -6.72
N GLU A 132 14.09 -11.43 -6.36
CA GLU A 132 12.80 -11.08 -6.99
C GLU A 132 12.43 -9.60 -6.78
N LEU A 133 12.69 -9.06 -5.58
CA LEU A 133 12.45 -7.65 -5.28
C LEU A 133 13.45 -6.74 -5.99
N GLU A 134 14.73 -7.11 -6.06
CA GLU A 134 15.73 -6.35 -6.83
C GLU A 134 15.39 -6.30 -8.32
N GLU A 135 14.97 -7.42 -8.91
CA GLU A 135 14.51 -7.47 -10.30
C GLU A 135 13.27 -6.58 -10.52
N LEU A 136 12.36 -6.53 -9.56
CA LEU A 136 11.20 -5.64 -9.59
C LEU A 136 11.65 -4.16 -9.55
N PHE A 137 12.47 -3.78 -8.59
CA PHE A 137 12.90 -2.39 -8.40
C PHE A 137 13.71 -1.90 -9.61
N ASN A 138 14.62 -2.72 -10.13
CA ASN A 138 15.37 -2.40 -11.35
C ASN A 138 14.47 -2.19 -12.56
N ARG A 139 13.48 -3.08 -12.77
CA ARG A 139 12.52 -2.98 -13.89
C ARG A 139 11.69 -1.70 -13.85
N HIS A 140 11.32 -1.26 -12.66
CA HIS A 140 10.50 -0.06 -12.47
C HIS A 140 11.31 1.24 -12.36
N ASN A 141 12.62 1.17 -12.16
CA ASN A 141 13.47 2.35 -12.05
C ASN A 141 13.48 3.16 -13.35
N LYS A 142 13.27 4.48 -13.21
CA LYS A 142 13.37 5.49 -14.28
C LYS A 142 14.53 6.46 -14.04
N GLY A 143 15.19 6.39 -12.89
CA GLY A 143 16.36 7.21 -12.57
C GLY A 143 17.62 6.73 -13.28
N THR A 144 18.54 7.66 -13.55
CA THR A 144 19.88 7.39 -14.07
C THR A 144 20.89 7.80 -13.01
N GLY A 145 21.72 6.86 -12.53
CA GLY A 145 22.64 7.09 -11.40
C GLY A 145 21.99 7.25 -10.03
N VAL A 146 20.65 7.24 -9.97
CA VAL A 146 19.82 7.26 -8.76
C VAL A 146 18.58 6.39 -8.99
N THR A 147 17.82 6.11 -7.93
CA THR A 147 16.56 5.39 -8.03
C THR A 147 15.39 6.36 -8.04
N SER A 148 14.53 6.26 -9.06
CA SER A 148 13.28 7.01 -9.18
C SER A 148 12.20 6.10 -9.75
N ILE A 149 11.22 5.72 -8.93
CA ILE A 149 10.19 4.73 -9.30
C ILE A 149 8.80 5.36 -9.14
N PRO A 150 8.06 5.59 -10.24
CA PRO A 150 6.66 6.02 -10.17
C PRO A 150 5.75 4.85 -9.74
N ALA A 151 4.88 5.11 -8.77
CA ALA A 151 3.85 4.18 -8.32
C ALA A 151 2.47 4.82 -8.36
N THR A 152 1.51 4.12 -8.94
CA THR A 152 0.12 4.60 -9.01
C THR A 152 -0.62 4.24 -7.74
N PHE A 153 -1.36 5.19 -7.21
CA PHE A 153 -2.23 5.00 -6.05
C PHE A 153 -3.61 5.61 -6.32
N LEU A 154 -4.61 5.13 -5.58
CA LEU A 154 -5.93 5.70 -5.54
C LEU A 154 -5.97 6.80 -4.49
N ARG A 155 -6.06 8.05 -4.93
CA ARG A 155 -6.31 9.19 -4.08
C ARG A 155 -7.81 9.29 -3.81
N VAL A 156 -8.20 9.03 -2.58
CA VAL A 156 -9.58 9.14 -2.11
C VAL A 156 -9.75 10.50 -1.43
N THR A 157 -10.82 11.21 -1.75
CA THR A 157 -11.27 12.38 -0.97
C THR A 157 -12.70 12.16 -0.50
N ALA A 158 -12.93 12.21 0.81
CA ALA A 158 -14.24 12.16 1.44
C ALA A 158 -14.51 13.50 2.16
N ALA A 159 -15.60 14.18 1.81
CA ALA A 159 -16.04 15.39 2.51
C ALA A 159 -16.99 15.03 3.68
N VAL A 160 -16.66 15.52 4.87
CA VAL A 160 -17.34 15.23 6.16
C VAL A 160 -18.11 16.44 6.64
#